data_AF-A0A015ICU2-F1
#
_entry.id   AF-A0A015ICU2-F1
#
_cell.length_a   1.000
_cell.length_b   1.000
_cell.length_c   1.000
_cell.angle_alpha   90.00
_cell.angle_beta   90.00
_cell.angle_gamma   90.00
#
_symmetry.space_group_name_H-M   'P 1'
#
loop_
_entity.id
_entity.type
_entity.pdbx_description
1 polymer ?
#
loop_
_entity_poly.entity_id
_entity_poly.type
_entity_poly.pdbx_seq_one_letter_code
_entity_poly.pdbx_strand_id
1 'polypeptide(L)'
;MDQFDTTWAVLCTGHCLRVCPASHSPDQRAVKRAHVALLASLPHGSVAADFSEIAKEVSAKSVNIPFSYNSYNPKLYAYVYFSSAATKESAMRITCALKSIGLTWHEPTEVSFLYHRCGRPVVIQINVSHHVLLSVPLVHGLAMINCVNYIINT
;
A
#
# COMPACT_ATOMS: atom_id res chain seq x y z
N MET A 1 -29.49 11.68 11.05
CA MET A 1 -28.80 12.41 9.96
C MET A 1 -27.59 11.56 9.56
N ASP A 2 -27.79 10.24 9.40
CA ASP A 2 -26.72 9.23 9.68
C ASP A 2 -26.32 8.42 8.44
N GLN A 3 -26.88 8.74 7.27
CA GLN A 3 -26.66 7.97 6.04
C GLN A 3 -25.18 7.89 5.64
N PHE A 4 -24.37 8.88 6.04
CA PHE A 4 -22.96 9.00 5.65
C PHE A 4 -21.97 8.63 6.76
N ASP A 5 -22.43 8.19 7.93
CA ASP A 5 -21.54 7.72 8.99
C ASP A 5 -20.96 6.35 8.65
N THR A 6 -21.76 5.48 8.05
CA THR A 6 -21.35 4.14 7.60
C THR A 6 -20.77 4.13 6.18
N THR A 7 -21.05 5.16 5.37
CA THR A 7 -20.52 5.32 4.01
C THR A 7 -19.13 5.96 4.05
N TRP A 8 -18.11 5.24 3.57
CA TRP A 8 -16.72 5.73 3.59
C TRP A 8 -16.28 6.30 2.25
N ALA A 9 -16.87 5.80 1.17
CA ALA A 9 -16.62 6.32 -0.17
C ALA A 9 -17.78 6.03 -1.12
N VAL A 10 -17.81 6.77 -2.22
CA VAL A 10 -18.74 6.58 -3.33
C VAL A 10 -17.95 6.43 -4.63
N LEU A 11 -18.41 5.56 -5.53
CA LEU A 11 -17.84 5.45 -6.86
C LEU A 11 -18.42 6.54 -7.76
N CYS A 12 -17.56 7.29 -8.42
CA CYS A 12 -17.91 8.30 -9.40
C CYS A 12 -16.94 8.19 -10.58
N THR A 13 -17.46 8.01 -11.80
CA THR A 13 -16.67 7.93 -13.05
C THR A 13 -15.46 6.98 -13.00
N GLY A 14 -15.58 5.86 -12.27
CA GLY A 14 -14.48 4.88 -12.12
C GLY A 14 -13.53 5.15 -10.95
N HIS A 15 -13.62 6.33 -10.33
CA HIS A 15 -12.83 6.73 -9.16
C HIS A 15 -13.63 6.58 -7.87
N CYS A 16 -12.91 6.48 -6.75
CA CYS A 16 -13.48 6.34 -5.42
C CYS A 16 -13.31 7.66 -4.66
N LEU A 17 -14.42 8.35 -4.42
CA LEU A 17 -14.45 9.62 -3.69
C LEU A 17 -14.67 9.35 -2.21
N ARG A 18 -13.78 9.85 -1.36
CA ARG A 18 -13.89 9.69 0.09
C ARG A 18 -15.04 10.53 0.64
N VAL A 19 -15.87 9.91 1.48
CA VAL A 19 -16.96 10.58 2.21
C VAL A 19 -16.51 10.89 3.64
N CYS A 20 -16.42 12.17 3.95
CA CYS A 20 -16.15 12.69 5.29
C CYS A 20 -17.19 13.79 5.62
N PRO A 21 -18.17 13.50 6.50
CA PRO A 21 -19.08 14.53 7.00
C PRO A 21 -18.33 15.72 7.60
N ALA A 22 -18.82 16.93 7.30
CA ALA A 22 -18.21 18.17 7.81
C ALA A 22 -18.27 18.25 9.35
N SER A 23 -19.31 17.69 9.95
CA SER A 23 -19.52 17.60 11.40
C SER A 23 -18.56 16.67 12.12
N HIS A 24 -17.84 15.78 11.42
CA HIS A 24 -16.91 14.86 12.07
C HIS A 24 -15.69 15.60 12.63
N SER A 25 -15.35 15.28 13.88
CA SER A 25 -14.12 15.73 14.52
C SER A 25 -12.87 15.12 13.84
N PRO A 26 -11.67 15.68 14.09
CA PRO A 26 -10.42 15.08 13.62
C PRO A 26 -10.27 13.60 14.01
N ASP A 27 -10.65 13.22 15.23
CA ASP A 27 -10.55 11.84 15.71
C ASP A 27 -11.50 10.89 14.97
N GLN A 28 -12.74 11.32 14.74
CA GLN A 28 -13.69 10.55 13.93
C GLN A 28 -13.20 10.34 12.49
N ARG A 29 -12.54 11.37 11.92
CA ARG A 29 -11.90 11.26 10.60
C ARG A 29 -10.65 10.39 10.63
N ALA A 30 -9.94 10.33 11.75
CA ALA A 30 -8.76 9.48 11.94
C ALA A 30 -9.13 8.00 12.02
N VAL A 31 -10.28 7.65 12.60
CA VAL A 31 -10.81 6.27 12.62
C VAL A 31 -10.88 5.69 11.19
N LYS A 32 -11.34 6.48 10.20
CA LYS A 32 -11.39 6.03 8.79
C LYS A 32 -10.00 5.78 8.16
N ARG A 33 -8.91 6.16 8.83
CA ARG A 33 -7.52 5.98 8.41
C ARG A 33 -6.72 5.05 9.33
N ALA A 34 -7.32 4.54 10.40
CA ALA A 34 -6.63 3.74 11.39
C ALA A 34 -6.25 2.34 10.86
N HIS A 35 -7.08 1.77 10.00
CA HIS A 35 -6.92 0.40 9.50
C HIS A 35 -6.82 0.41 7.98
N VAL A 36 -5.58 0.47 7.50
CA VAL A 36 -5.25 0.56 6.07
C VAL A 36 -4.24 -0.52 5.72
N ALA A 37 -4.45 -1.14 4.57
CA ALA A 37 -3.45 -1.98 3.90
C ALA A 37 -3.17 -1.44 2.50
N LEU A 38 -2.01 -1.80 1.96
CA LEU A 38 -1.65 -1.57 0.58
C LEU A 38 -1.87 -2.85 -0.22
N LEU A 39 -2.53 -2.70 -1.38
CA LEU A 39 -2.69 -3.77 -2.35
C LEU A 39 -1.92 -3.38 -3.62
N ALA A 40 -0.81 -4.04 -3.86
CA ALA A 40 0.16 -3.67 -4.89
C ALA A 40 0.18 -4.66 -6.08
N SER A 41 1.08 -4.44 -7.03
CA SER A 41 1.16 -5.17 -8.31
C SER A 41 -0.07 -4.99 -9.20
N LEU A 42 -0.68 -3.80 -9.19
CA LEU A 42 -1.87 -3.55 -9.99
C LEU A 42 -1.56 -3.59 -11.50
N PRO A 43 -2.49 -4.11 -12.34
CA PRO A 43 -2.46 -3.91 -13.78
C PRO A 43 -2.42 -2.41 -14.13
N HIS A 44 -1.69 -2.03 -15.17
CA HIS A 44 -1.68 -0.65 -15.66
C HIS A 44 -3.09 -0.19 -16.05
N GLY A 45 -3.41 1.07 -15.74
CA GLY A 45 -4.72 1.65 -16.04
C GLY A 45 -5.87 1.12 -15.17
N SER A 46 -5.56 0.39 -14.08
CA SER A 46 -6.59 0.01 -13.11
C SER A 46 -7.24 1.24 -12.49
N VAL A 47 -8.56 1.18 -12.31
CA VAL A 47 -9.35 2.23 -11.65
C VAL A 47 -10.05 1.67 -10.42
N ALA A 48 -10.52 2.53 -9.52
CA ALA A 48 -11.08 2.07 -8.25
C ALA A 48 -12.34 1.19 -8.42
N ALA A 49 -13.13 1.43 -9.47
CA ALA A 49 -14.30 0.60 -9.79
C ALA A 49 -13.94 -0.86 -10.13
N ASP A 50 -12.73 -1.13 -10.64
CA ASP A 50 -12.24 -2.48 -10.94
C ASP A 50 -12.15 -3.35 -9.67
N PHE A 51 -12.10 -2.75 -8.48
CA PHE A 51 -11.94 -3.44 -7.19
C PHE A 51 -13.27 -3.81 -6.53
N SER A 52 -14.42 -3.60 -7.18
CA SER A 52 -15.72 -3.77 -6.52
C SER A 52 -15.97 -5.18 -5.97
N GLU A 53 -15.52 -6.23 -6.69
CA GLU A 53 -15.63 -7.62 -6.25
C GLU A 53 -14.65 -7.93 -5.12
N ILE A 54 -13.36 -7.61 -5.31
CA ILE A 54 -12.31 -7.76 -4.30
C ILE A 54 -12.69 -7.03 -3.00
N ALA A 55 -13.20 -5.81 -3.09
CA ALA A 55 -13.60 -5.02 -1.94
C ALA A 55 -14.72 -5.69 -1.13
N LYS A 56 -15.66 -6.37 -1.78
CA LYS A 56 -16.70 -7.15 -1.10
C LYS A 56 -16.11 -8.39 -0.44
N GLU A 57 -15.28 -9.14 -1.16
CA GLU A 57 -14.63 -10.36 -0.67
C GLU A 57 -13.81 -10.07 0.60
N VAL A 58 -13.00 -9.01 0.58
CA VAL A 58 -12.12 -8.66 1.71
C VAL A 58 -12.79 -7.75 2.73
N SER A 59 -14.10 -7.49 2.60
CA SER A 59 -14.86 -6.60 3.49
C SER A 59 -14.27 -5.18 3.62
N ALA A 60 -13.70 -4.66 2.53
CA ALA A 60 -13.18 -3.31 2.48
C ALA A 60 -14.30 -2.26 2.51
N LYS A 61 -14.06 -1.16 3.20
CA LYS A 61 -14.94 0.02 3.22
C LYS A 61 -14.71 0.96 2.05
N SER A 62 -13.47 1.05 1.59
CA SER A 62 -13.12 1.81 0.39
C SER A 62 -11.77 1.38 -0.16
N VAL A 63 -11.56 1.61 -1.47
CA VAL A 63 -10.29 1.38 -2.16
C VAL A 63 -9.93 2.64 -2.92
N ASN A 64 -8.69 3.12 -2.81
CA ASN A 64 -8.23 4.32 -3.50
C ASN A 64 -6.87 4.09 -4.16
N ILE A 65 -6.78 4.39 -5.45
CA ILE A 65 -5.52 4.38 -6.20
C ILE A 65 -4.96 5.80 -6.17
N PRO A 66 -3.82 6.05 -5.51
CA PRO A 66 -3.20 7.36 -5.54
C PRO A 66 -2.61 7.63 -6.92
N PHE A 67 -2.51 8.92 -7.24
CA PHE A 67 -1.85 9.39 -8.45
C PHE A 67 -0.42 9.83 -8.15
N SER A 68 0.47 9.66 -9.12
CA SER A 68 1.77 10.31 -9.11
C SER A 68 1.60 11.81 -9.23
N TYR A 69 2.28 12.59 -8.40
CA TYR A 69 2.14 14.04 -8.39
C TYR A 69 2.58 14.68 -9.72
N ASN A 70 3.73 14.25 -10.27
CA ASN A 70 4.32 14.90 -11.45
C ASN A 70 3.68 14.46 -12.77
N SER A 71 3.30 13.19 -12.89
CA SER A 71 2.79 12.62 -14.15
C SER A 71 1.28 12.46 -14.17
N TYR A 72 0.62 12.64 -13.02
CA TYR A 72 -0.80 12.36 -12.83
C TYR A 72 -1.23 10.96 -13.29
N ASN A 73 -0.28 10.03 -13.37
CA ASN A 73 -0.54 8.63 -13.70
C ASN A 73 -0.94 7.87 -12.42
N PRO A 74 -1.89 6.93 -12.50
CA PRO A 74 -2.25 6.09 -11.37
C PRO A 74 -1.02 5.29 -10.91
N LYS A 75 -0.82 5.18 -9.60
CA LYS A 75 0.19 4.29 -9.05
C LYS A 75 -0.27 2.84 -9.16
N LEU A 76 0.70 1.92 -9.18
CA LEU A 76 0.45 0.48 -9.30
C LEU A 76 0.20 -0.19 -7.95
N TYR A 77 -0.42 0.56 -7.03
CA TYR A 77 -0.91 0.08 -5.75
C TYR A 77 -2.15 0.87 -5.35
N ALA A 78 -2.99 0.27 -4.52
CA ALA A 78 -4.16 0.90 -3.94
C ALA A 78 -4.08 0.88 -2.42
N TYR A 79 -4.61 1.92 -1.78
CA TYR A 79 -4.94 1.88 -0.36
C TYR A 79 -6.30 1.25 -0.18
N VAL A 80 -6.37 0.23 0.67
CA VAL A 80 -7.60 -0.46 1.06
C VAL A 80 -7.89 -0.13 2.51
N TYR A 81 -9.10 0.38 2.77
CA TYR A 81 -9.51 0.86 4.10
C TYR A 81 -10.52 -0.10 4.72
N PHE A 82 -10.34 -0.39 6.00
CA PHE A 82 -11.12 -1.35 6.75
C PHE A 82 -11.76 -0.71 7.98
N SER A 83 -12.86 -1.29 8.46
CA SER A 83 -13.54 -0.81 9.68
C SER A 83 -12.82 -1.19 10.97
N SER A 84 -12.00 -2.24 10.97
CA SER A 84 -11.27 -2.70 12.16
C SER A 84 -9.93 -3.36 11.80
N ALA A 85 -9.02 -3.43 12.76
CA ALA A 85 -7.76 -4.17 12.63
C ALA A 85 -7.99 -5.64 12.27
N ALA A 86 -8.96 -6.31 12.92
CA ALA A 86 -9.28 -7.72 12.64
C ALA A 86 -9.73 -7.97 11.20
N THR A 87 -10.54 -7.06 10.63
CA THR A 87 -10.94 -7.14 9.21
C THR A 87 -9.76 -6.94 8.27
N LYS A 88 -8.86 -5.99 8.57
CA LYS A 88 -7.62 -5.77 7.81
C LYS A 88 -6.74 -7.01 7.83
N GLU A 89 -6.46 -7.57 9.01
CA GLU A 89 -5.58 -8.74 9.15
C GLU A 89 -6.14 -9.96 8.43
N SER A 90 -7.45 -10.19 8.51
CA SER A 90 -8.11 -11.27 7.78
C SER A 90 -8.02 -11.06 6.27
N ALA A 91 -8.27 -9.84 5.80
CA ALA A 91 -8.16 -9.47 4.39
C ALA A 91 -6.76 -9.70 3.82
N MET A 92 -5.72 -9.35 4.56
CA MET A 92 -4.32 -9.51 4.11
C MET A 92 -3.89 -10.97 3.97
N ARG A 93 -4.64 -11.94 4.51
CA ARG A 93 -4.41 -13.38 4.30
C ARG A 93 -5.09 -13.91 3.03
N ILE A 94 -5.98 -13.14 2.42
CA ILE A 94 -6.70 -13.52 1.19
C ILE A 94 -5.81 -13.24 -0.02
N THR A 95 -5.66 -14.24 -0.88
CA THR A 95 -4.99 -14.05 -2.17
C THR A 95 -5.97 -13.41 -3.15
N CYS A 96 -5.63 -12.22 -3.64
CA CYS A 96 -6.48 -11.48 -4.58
C CYS A 96 -5.84 -11.47 -5.97
N ALA A 97 -6.67 -11.49 -7.01
CA ALA A 97 -6.23 -11.27 -8.38
C ALA A 97 -7.14 -10.27 -9.08
N LEU A 98 -6.57 -9.36 -9.87
CA LEU A 98 -7.31 -8.43 -10.70
C LEU A 98 -6.92 -8.63 -12.17
N LYS A 99 -7.90 -8.85 -13.05
CA LYS A 99 -7.67 -9.11 -14.48
C LYS A 99 -6.62 -10.23 -14.70
N SER A 100 -6.73 -11.33 -13.94
CA SER A 100 -5.80 -12.48 -13.91
C SER A 100 -4.38 -12.20 -13.38
N ILE A 101 -4.10 -10.99 -12.90
CA ILE A 101 -2.82 -10.63 -12.28
C ILE A 101 -2.95 -10.74 -10.77
N GLY A 102 -2.11 -11.58 -10.15
CA GLY A 102 -2.03 -11.73 -8.70
C GLY A 102 -1.56 -10.45 -8.02
N LEU A 103 -2.27 -10.06 -6.96
CA LEU A 103 -1.99 -8.87 -6.16
C LEU A 103 -1.27 -9.25 -4.87
N THR A 104 -0.54 -8.29 -4.29
CA THR A 104 0.26 -8.51 -3.09
C THR A 104 -0.10 -7.50 -2.00
N TRP A 105 -0.34 -7.99 -0.78
CA TRP A 105 -0.61 -7.16 0.40
C TRP A 105 0.67 -6.63 1.04
N HIS A 106 0.63 -5.38 1.50
CA HIS A 106 1.72 -4.69 2.20
C HIS A 106 1.16 -3.79 3.30
N GLU A 107 2.00 -3.47 4.28
CA GLU A 107 1.73 -2.43 5.27
C GLU A 107 1.95 -1.03 4.67
N PRO A 108 1.19 0.01 5.09
CA PRO A 108 1.35 1.36 4.56
C PRO A 108 2.77 1.95 4.71
N THR A 109 3.51 1.52 5.73
CA THR A 109 4.90 1.91 5.97
C THR A 109 5.87 1.40 4.91
N GLU A 110 5.47 0.38 4.14
CA GLU A 110 6.30 -0.27 3.14
C GLU A 110 6.16 0.37 1.75
N VAL A 111 5.36 1.44 1.63
CA VAL A 111 5.10 2.11 0.35
C VAL A 111 6.37 2.59 -0.36
N SER A 112 7.40 2.96 0.41
CA SER A 112 8.71 3.41 -0.09
C SER A 112 9.50 2.28 -0.75
N PHE A 113 9.22 1.03 -0.39
CA PHE A 113 9.85 -0.14 -0.99
C PHE A 113 9.16 -0.58 -2.28
N LEU A 114 8.01 -0.03 -2.66
CA LEU A 114 7.33 -0.42 -3.89
C LEU A 114 7.99 0.21 -5.12
N TYR A 115 8.43 -0.63 -6.06
CA TYR A 115 9.03 -0.17 -7.31
C TYR A 115 8.00 0.56 -8.18
N HIS A 116 8.32 1.79 -8.58
CA HIS A 116 7.40 2.65 -9.31
C HIS A 116 6.88 2.07 -10.63
N ARG A 117 7.63 1.17 -11.30
CA ARG A 117 7.27 0.65 -12.62
C ARG A 117 6.37 -0.59 -12.58
N CYS A 118 6.41 -1.37 -11.50
CA CYS A 118 5.64 -2.63 -11.41
C CYS A 118 4.85 -2.79 -10.11
N GLY A 119 5.00 -1.86 -9.15
CA GLY A 119 4.32 -1.94 -7.85
C GLY A 119 4.76 -3.12 -6.99
N ARG A 120 5.87 -3.79 -7.32
CA ARG A 120 6.41 -4.90 -6.52
C ARG A 120 7.39 -4.37 -5.47
N PRO A 121 7.53 -5.05 -4.33
CA PRO A 121 8.58 -4.73 -3.38
C PRO A 121 9.96 -4.82 -4.02
N VAL A 122 10.78 -3.80 -3.85
CA VAL A 122 12.21 -3.79 -4.11
C VAL A 122 12.86 -4.51 -2.93
N VAL A 123 12.79 -5.83 -2.92
CA VAL A 123 13.54 -6.63 -1.93
C VAL A 123 15.01 -6.55 -2.31
N ILE A 124 15.82 -5.82 -1.56
CA ILE A 124 17.28 -6.02 -1.55
C ILE A 124 17.49 -7.31 -0.75
N GLN A 125 17.66 -8.43 -1.44
CA GLN A 125 17.92 -9.72 -0.81
C GLN A 125 19.36 -9.72 -0.28
N ILE A 126 19.56 -9.34 0.98
CA ILE A 126 20.81 -9.59 1.69
C ILE A 126 20.80 -11.07 2.05
N ASN A 127 21.50 -11.89 1.26
CA ASN A 127 21.64 -13.30 1.54
C ASN A 127 22.58 -13.45 2.75
N VAL A 128 22.02 -13.56 3.96
CA VAL A 128 22.84 -13.77 5.16
C VAL A 128 23.15 -15.25 5.30
N SER A 129 24.08 -15.75 4.48
CA SER A 129 24.71 -17.05 4.76
C SER A 129 25.77 -16.84 5.83
N HIS A 130 25.44 -17.27 7.05
CA HIS A 130 26.32 -17.42 8.22
C HIS A 130 27.15 -16.19 8.63
N HIS A 131 26.72 -15.55 9.73
CA HIS A 131 27.48 -14.64 10.59
C HIS A 131 28.20 -13.46 9.92
N VAL A 132 27.48 -12.38 9.61
CA VAL A 132 28.00 -11.01 9.82
C VAL A 132 26.83 -10.07 10.16
N LEU A 133 26.83 -9.49 11.36
CA LEU A 133 26.03 -8.32 11.71
C LEU A 133 26.59 -7.12 10.93
N LEU A 134 25.98 -6.74 9.81
CA LEU A 134 26.23 -5.44 9.20
C LEU A 134 25.27 -4.42 9.80
N SER A 135 25.75 -3.73 10.82
CA SER A 135 25.19 -2.48 11.30
C SER A 135 25.28 -1.43 10.18
N VAL A 136 24.17 -1.15 9.48
CA VAL A 136 24.12 -0.03 8.53
C VAL A 136 23.48 1.17 9.25
N PRO A 137 24.24 2.22 9.62
CA PRO A 137 23.61 3.45 10.06
C PRO A 137 22.99 4.12 8.83
N LEU A 138 21.68 4.35 8.88
CA LEU A 138 21.01 5.25 7.94
C LEU A 138 21.61 6.65 8.12
N VAL A 139 22.35 7.13 7.12
CA VAL A 139 22.62 8.55 6.95
C VAL A 139 22.40 8.95 5.49
N HIS A 140 21.79 10.12 5.35
CA HIS A 140 21.12 10.70 4.20
C HIS A 140 21.78 10.50 2.82
N GLY A 141 20.93 10.28 1.81
CA GLY A 141 21.08 10.79 0.44
C GLY A 141 22.31 10.33 -0.37
N LEU A 142 22.07 9.50 -1.39
CA LEU A 142 23.05 8.92 -2.32
C LEU A 142 24.06 7.95 -1.67
N ALA A 143 23.79 6.65 -1.83
CA ALA A 143 24.82 5.64 -1.62
C ALA A 143 25.86 5.72 -2.75
N MET A 144 26.96 6.44 -2.50
CA MET A 144 28.22 6.23 -3.20
C MET A 144 28.83 4.92 -2.67
N ILE A 145 28.97 3.93 -3.54
CA ILE A 145 29.68 2.68 -3.27
C ILE A 145 31.18 3.01 -3.28
N ASN A 146 31.81 3.13 -2.11
CA ASN A 146 33.27 3.14 -2.01
C ASN A 146 33.74 1.72 -1.66
N CYS A 147 34.34 1.05 -2.64
CA CYS A 147 35.12 -0.17 -2.43
C CYS A 147 36.41 0.19 -1.69
N VAL A 148 36.58 -0.31 -0.46
CA VAL A 148 37.90 -0.39 0.17
C VAL A 148 38.12 -1.85 0.55
N ASN A 149 38.98 -2.53 -0.23
CA ASN A 149 39.46 -3.86 0.10
C ASN A 149 40.45 -3.76 1.26
N TYR A 150 40.27 -4.56 2.30
CA TYR A 150 41.38 -4.93 3.18
C TYR A 150 41.34 -6.45 3.40
N ILE A 151 42.30 -7.14 2.79
CA ILE A 151 42.57 -8.56 3.02
C ILE A 151 43.42 -8.63 4.27
N ILE A 152 42.96 -9.33 5.31
CA ILE A 152 43.86 -9.83 6.36
C ILE A 152 43.81 -11.35 6.25
N ASN A 153 44.90 -11.92 5.76
CA ASN A 153 45.12 -13.35 5.73
C ASN A 153 45.52 -13.86 7.12
N THR A 154 44.99 -15.04 7.44
CA THR A 154 45.29 -16.00 8.53
C THR A 154 44.96 -15.59 9.96
#